data_AF-A0A3D0VTI8-F1
#
_entry.id   AF-A0A3D0VTI8-F1
#
_cell.length_a   1.000
_cell.length_b   1.000
_cell.length_c   1.000
_cell.angle_alpha   90.00
_cell.angle_beta   90.00
_cell.angle_gamma   90.00
#
_symmetry.space_group_name_H-M   'P 1'
#
loop_
_entity.id
_entity.type
_entity.pdbx_description
1 polymer ?
#
loop_
_entity_poly.entity_id
_entity_poly.type
_entity_poly.pdbx_seq_one_letter_code
_entity_poly.pdbx_strand_id
1 'polypeptide(L)'
;TGEQALEIADVLVRSGAVDIIVLDSVAALVPKAEIEGEMGDAHVGLQARLMSQALRKLSGNISKSNTLMIFINQIREKVNSFGYGPSETTSGGRALKFYASVRVDVRRIGSIKQGDKIVGNEVKVKVTKNKVAPPFREARFEIIYAKGVSRVGEVIDLALNKGIIKKNGAWFSMGDEKLGQGREAVRALLSENSDLVDKIIKEIKS
;
A
#
# COMPACT_ATOMS: atom_id res chain seq x y z
N THR A 1 4.59 24.87 0.71
CA THR A 1 4.05 24.67 -0.66
C THR A 1 4.50 23.32 -1.20
N GLY A 2 3.94 22.87 -2.33
CA GLY A 2 4.35 21.62 -2.98
C GLY A 2 5.82 21.59 -3.39
N GLU A 3 6.37 22.73 -3.85
CA GLU A 3 7.80 22.90 -4.14
C GLU A 3 8.65 22.64 -2.91
N GLN A 4 8.33 23.31 -1.79
CA GLN A 4 9.07 23.16 -0.54
C GLN A 4 9.05 21.72 -0.03
N ALA A 5 7.90 21.04 -0.08
CA ALA A 5 7.80 19.65 0.35
C ALA A 5 8.72 18.72 -0.46
N LEU A 6 8.79 18.93 -1.79
CA LEU A 6 9.65 18.16 -2.68
C LEU A 6 11.13 18.53 -2.51
N GLU A 7 11.44 19.78 -2.20
CA GLU A 7 12.81 20.24 -1.90
C GLU A 7 13.33 19.66 -0.58
N ILE A 8 12.51 19.65 0.47
CA ILE A 8 12.83 18.99 1.74
C ILE A 8 13.10 17.50 1.50
N ALA A 9 12.24 16.81 0.74
CA ALA A 9 12.46 15.42 0.40
C ALA A 9 13.79 15.21 -0.34
N ASP A 10 14.13 16.09 -1.28
CA ASP A 10 15.38 16.02 -2.04
C ASP A 10 16.63 16.28 -1.17
N VAL A 11 16.55 17.19 -0.20
CA VAL A 11 17.60 17.41 0.80
C VAL A 11 17.79 16.17 1.68
N LEU A 12 16.70 15.57 2.16
CA LEU A 12 16.76 14.36 2.98
C LEU A 12 17.36 13.18 2.20
N VAL A 13 16.95 12.97 0.95
CA VAL A 13 17.54 11.95 0.06
C VAL A 13 19.04 12.20 -0.12
N ARG A 14 19.46 13.43 -0.44
CA ARG A 14 20.87 13.76 -0.63
C ARG A 14 21.73 13.59 0.62
N SER A 15 21.15 13.78 1.80
CA SER A 15 21.88 13.63 3.05
C SER A 15 22.38 12.20 3.28
N GLY A 16 21.72 11.20 2.67
CA GLY A 16 21.98 9.78 2.93
C GLY A 16 21.64 9.32 4.35
N ALA A 17 21.07 10.20 5.19
CA ALA A 17 20.74 9.92 6.58
C ALA A 17 19.37 9.24 6.74
N VAL A 18 18.61 9.09 5.65
CA VAL A 18 17.24 8.57 5.67
C VAL A 18 17.09 7.44 4.67
N ASP A 19 16.69 6.27 5.18
CA ASP A 19 16.45 5.08 4.36
C ASP A 19 15.06 5.09 3.71
N ILE A 20 14.05 5.67 4.36
CA ILE A 20 12.65 5.66 3.89
C ILE A 20 12.01 7.03 4.07
N ILE A 21 11.43 7.55 2.99
CA ILE A 21 10.64 8.80 2.99
C ILE A 21 9.26 8.50 2.45
N VAL A 22 8.22 8.91 3.19
CA VAL A 22 6.82 8.79 2.78
C VAL A 22 6.25 10.19 2.56
N LEU A 23 5.71 10.43 1.37
CA LEU A 23 5.00 11.65 1.02
C LEU A 23 3.49 11.37 0.98
N ASP A 24 2.79 11.87 2.00
CA ASP A 24 1.34 11.79 2.14
C ASP A 24 0.68 13.18 2.06
N SER A 25 0.03 13.58 0.96
CA SER A 25 -0.14 12.87 -0.31
C SER A 25 0.22 13.76 -1.49
N VAL A 26 0.41 13.15 -2.66
CA VAL A 26 0.66 13.88 -3.92
C VAL A 26 -0.46 14.87 -4.23
N ALA A 27 -1.70 14.54 -3.89
CA ALA A 27 -2.83 15.43 -4.10
C ALA A 27 -2.71 16.74 -3.29
N ALA A 28 -2.02 16.72 -2.15
CA ALA A 28 -1.80 17.88 -1.29
C ALA A 28 -0.56 18.71 -1.68
N LEU A 29 0.19 18.30 -2.72
CA LEU A 29 1.32 19.08 -3.24
C LEU A 29 0.80 20.24 -4.11
N VAL A 30 0.25 21.26 -3.47
CA VAL A 30 -0.28 22.45 -4.13
C VAL A 30 0.87 23.41 -4.48
N PRO A 31 1.07 23.78 -5.75
CA PRO A 31 2.08 24.74 -6.16
C PRO A 31 1.91 26.09 -5.48
N LYS A 32 3.02 26.79 -5.21
CA LYS A 32 3.00 28.11 -4.58
C LYS A 32 2.07 29.10 -5.28
N ALA A 33 2.11 29.14 -6.61
CA ALA A 33 1.29 30.03 -7.43
C ALA A 33 -0.22 29.76 -7.29
N GLU A 34 -0.62 28.52 -6.97
CA GLU A 34 -2.03 28.17 -6.73
C GLU A 34 -2.47 28.51 -5.30
N ILE A 35 -1.55 28.52 -4.33
CA ILE A 35 -1.82 28.96 -2.95
C ILE A 35 -1.96 30.49 -2.87
N GLU A 36 -1.17 31.22 -3.66
CA GLU A 36 -1.16 32.68 -3.69
C GLU A 36 -2.22 33.28 -4.64
N GLY A 37 -2.80 32.45 -5.53
CA GLY A 37 -3.87 32.85 -6.44
C GLY A 37 -5.25 32.90 -5.77
N GLU A 38 -6.24 33.41 -6.51
CA GLU A 38 -7.63 33.44 -6.03
C GLU A 38 -8.39 32.15 -6.40
N MET A 39 -9.43 31.84 -5.62
CA MET A 39 -10.32 30.73 -5.96
C MET A 39 -11.03 31.00 -7.29
N GLY A 40 -10.74 30.17 -8.30
CA GLY A 40 -11.29 30.32 -9.65
C GLY A 40 -10.24 30.65 -10.70
N ASP A 41 -9.02 30.98 -10.29
CA ASP A 41 -7.91 31.22 -11.20
C ASP A 41 -7.54 29.95 -11.99
N ALA A 42 -7.33 30.12 -13.29
CA ALA A 42 -7.00 29.04 -14.19
C ALA A 42 -5.53 28.61 -14.06
N HIS A 43 -5.27 27.66 -13.16
CA HIS A 43 -3.94 27.07 -12.95
C HIS A 43 -3.77 25.72 -13.66
N VAL A 44 -3.91 25.71 -14.99
CA VAL A 44 -3.93 24.47 -15.77
C VAL A 44 -2.58 23.75 -15.70
N GLY A 45 -2.57 22.58 -15.04
CA GLY A 45 -1.45 21.63 -15.10
C GLY A 45 -0.20 22.03 -14.30
N LEU A 46 -0.27 23.04 -13.42
CA LEU A 46 0.88 23.45 -12.60
C LEU A 46 1.43 22.31 -11.75
N GLN A 47 0.57 21.58 -11.04
CA GLN A 47 0.97 20.43 -10.23
C GLN A 47 1.66 19.34 -11.07
N ALA A 48 1.16 19.06 -12.28
CA ALA A 48 1.75 18.06 -13.16
C ALA A 48 3.15 18.46 -13.65
N ARG A 49 3.38 19.75 -13.92
CA ARG A 49 4.69 20.29 -14.28
C ARG A 49 5.65 20.23 -13.11
N LEU A 50 5.21 20.66 -11.92
CA LEU A 50 5.98 20.57 -10.67
C LEU A 50 6.47 19.14 -10.42
N MET A 51 5.56 18.16 -10.45
CA MET A 51 5.90 16.75 -10.26
C MET A 51 6.90 16.25 -11.31
N SER A 52 6.74 16.64 -12.57
CA SER A 52 7.65 16.23 -13.65
C SER A 52 9.07 16.77 -13.45
N GLN A 53 9.20 18.02 -13.01
CA GLN A 53 10.50 18.62 -12.72
C GLN A 53 11.15 18.02 -11.48
N ALA A 54 10.38 17.88 -10.39
CA ALA A 54 10.87 17.33 -9.14
C ALA A 54 11.32 15.87 -9.27
N LEU A 55 10.51 15.01 -9.88
CA LEU A 55 10.85 13.59 -10.05
C LEU A 55 12.08 13.38 -10.94
N ARG A 56 12.31 14.26 -11.92
CA ARG A 56 13.54 14.21 -12.74
C ARG A 56 14.80 14.42 -11.90
N LYS A 57 14.76 15.34 -10.93
CA LYS A 57 15.87 15.60 -10.01
C LYS A 57 15.99 14.50 -8.95
N LEU A 58 14.87 14.17 -8.30
CA LEU A 58 14.80 13.18 -7.21
C LEU A 58 15.24 11.79 -7.66
N SER A 59 14.84 11.34 -8.85
CA SER A 59 15.14 10.00 -9.35
C SER A 59 16.64 9.67 -9.34
N GLY A 60 17.49 10.65 -9.69
CA GLY A 60 18.94 10.46 -9.68
C GLY A 60 19.50 10.36 -8.26
N ASN A 61 18.99 11.20 -7.35
CA ASN A 61 19.46 11.25 -5.96
C ASN A 61 19.01 10.01 -5.17
N ILE A 62 17.76 9.59 -5.33
CA ILE A 62 17.17 8.38 -4.72
C ILE A 62 18.02 7.15 -5.04
N SER A 63 18.42 7.00 -6.31
CA SER A 63 19.24 5.87 -6.75
C SER A 63 20.64 5.88 -6.14
N LYS A 64 21.22 7.06 -5.87
CA LYS A 64 22.58 7.19 -5.33
C LYS A 64 22.61 7.02 -3.80
N SER A 65 21.57 7.49 -3.11
CA SER A 65 21.48 7.43 -1.65
C SER A 65 20.91 6.11 -1.12
N ASN A 66 20.42 5.24 -2.02
CA ASN A 66 19.70 4.01 -1.66
C ASN A 66 18.47 4.28 -0.75
N THR A 67 17.85 5.44 -0.88
CA THR A 67 16.64 5.81 -0.12
C THR A 67 15.39 5.30 -0.84
N LEU A 68 14.46 4.67 -0.13
CA LEU A 68 13.14 4.34 -0.61
C LEU A 68 12.20 5.55 -0.47
N MET A 69 11.65 6.02 -1.59
CA MET A 69 10.63 7.08 -1.58
C MET A 69 9.25 6.51 -1.93
N ILE A 70 8.29 6.68 -1.01
CA ILE A 70 6.90 6.23 -1.15
C ILE A 70 6.01 7.46 -1.34
N PHE A 71 5.19 7.45 -2.39
CA PHE A 71 4.20 8.49 -2.64
C PHE A 71 2.79 7.94 -2.45
N ILE A 72 2.03 8.50 -1.52
CA ILE A 72 0.61 8.21 -1.36
C ILE A 72 -0.16 9.12 -2.31
N ASN A 73 -1.12 8.55 -3.04
CA ASN A 73 -1.91 9.30 -4.01
C ASN A 73 -3.37 8.85 -3.97
N GLN A 74 -4.25 9.75 -4.37
CA GLN A 74 -5.69 9.55 -4.37
C GLN A 74 -6.16 9.16 -5.77
N ILE A 75 -7.20 8.34 -5.83
CA ILE A 75 -7.93 8.05 -7.06
C ILE A 75 -8.94 9.18 -7.29
N ARG A 76 -9.04 9.65 -8.54
CA ARG A 76 -10.02 10.63 -9.03
C ARG A 76 -10.72 10.04 -10.25
N GLU A 77 -11.95 10.44 -10.50
CA GLU A 77 -12.64 10.13 -11.74
C GLU A 77 -12.21 11.08 -12.85
N LYS A 78 -12.19 10.60 -14.10
CA LYS A 78 -11.94 11.43 -15.27
C LYS A 78 -13.23 12.15 -15.68
N VAL A 79 -13.17 13.47 -15.80
CA VAL A 79 -14.31 14.32 -16.20
C VAL A 79 -14.84 13.96 -17.60
N ASN A 80 -13.99 13.53 -18.54
CA ASN A 80 -14.39 13.17 -19.91
C ASN A 80 -14.37 11.66 -20.16
N SER A 81 -15.08 10.86 -19.34
CA SER A 81 -15.09 9.39 -19.48
C SER A 81 -16.09 8.86 -20.52
N PHE A 82 -16.43 9.62 -21.56
CA PHE A 82 -17.36 9.22 -22.64
C PHE A 82 -16.78 8.22 -23.65
N GLY A 83 -15.73 7.47 -23.29
CA GLY A 83 -15.03 6.56 -24.20
C GLY A 83 -14.34 5.37 -23.51
N TYR A 84 -13.88 4.43 -24.34
CA TYR A 84 -13.21 3.19 -23.95
C TYR A 84 -11.89 3.45 -23.20
N GLY A 85 -11.75 2.88 -22.00
CA GLY A 85 -10.54 2.96 -21.17
C GLY A 85 -10.84 3.05 -19.67
N PRO A 86 -9.82 3.06 -18.80
CA PRO A 86 -10.02 3.19 -17.37
C PRO A 86 -10.56 4.57 -17.00
N SER A 87 -11.69 4.61 -16.28
CA SER A 87 -12.39 5.81 -15.78
C SER A 87 -11.64 6.51 -14.65
N GLU A 88 -10.72 5.81 -13.99
CA GLU A 88 -9.93 6.31 -12.88
C GLU A 88 -8.62 6.98 -13.34
N THR A 89 -8.23 8.03 -12.60
CA THR A 89 -6.93 8.71 -12.72
C THR A 89 -6.36 9.04 -11.35
N THR A 90 -5.14 9.56 -11.30
CA THR A 90 -4.43 9.95 -10.07
C THR A 90 -3.92 11.38 -10.19
N SER A 91 -3.85 12.11 -9.07
CA SER A 91 -3.34 13.49 -9.04
C SER A 91 -1.85 13.60 -9.41
N GLY A 92 -1.38 14.80 -9.75
CA GLY A 92 0.04 15.05 -10.07
C GLY A 92 0.48 14.69 -11.49
N GLY A 93 -0.46 14.47 -12.41
CA GLY A 93 -0.16 14.17 -13.82
C GLY A 93 0.38 12.75 -14.07
N ARG A 94 1.15 12.57 -15.15
CA ARG A 94 1.64 11.26 -15.59
C ARG A 94 3.04 10.90 -15.08
N ALA A 95 3.84 11.89 -14.65
CA ALA A 95 5.26 11.69 -14.32
C ALA A 95 5.48 10.57 -13.30
N LEU A 96 4.74 10.61 -12.18
CA LEU A 96 4.85 9.59 -11.13
C LEU A 96 4.60 8.17 -11.66
N LYS A 97 3.68 8.00 -12.62
CA LYS A 97 3.40 6.69 -13.24
C LYS A 97 4.61 6.13 -13.97
N PHE A 98 5.45 6.98 -14.56
CA PHE A 98 6.64 6.58 -15.30
C PHE A 98 7.87 6.37 -14.40
N TYR A 99 8.08 7.28 -13.45
CA TYR A 99 9.22 7.22 -12.53
C TYR A 99 9.08 6.10 -11.48
N ALA A 100 7.88 5.82 -10.98
CA ALA A 100 7.68 4.77 -9.98
C ALA A 100 8.18 3.40 -10.47
N SER A 101 9.02 2.74 -9.67
CA SER A 101 9.49 1.37 -9.93
C SER A 101 8.42 0.33 -9.63
N VAL A 102 7.65 0.57 -8.56
CA VAL A 102 6.50 -0.25 -8.16
C VAL A 102 5.29 0.65 -8.00
N ARG A 103 4.12 0.20 -8.47
CA ARG A 103 2.84 0.86 -8.20
C ARG A 103 1.87 -0.13 -7.61
N VAL A 104 1.22 0.30 -6.55
CA VAL A 104 0.34 -0.50 -5.73
C VAL A 104 -1.03 0.17 -5.70
N ASP A 105 -2.06 -0.54 -6.14
CA ASP A 105 -3.47 -0.15 -5.99
C ASP A 105 -4.02 -0.84 -4.74
N VAL A 106 -4.51 -0.06 -3.78
CA VAL A 106 -5.00 -0.54 -2.48
C VAL A 106 -6.49 -0.24 -2.40
N ARG A 107 -7.31 -1.28 -2.24
CA ARG A 107 -8.77 -1.16 -2.16
C ARG A 107 -9.31 -1.90 -0.95
N ARG A 108 -10.22 -1.27 -0.21
CA ARG A 108 -11.08 -1.97 0.74
C ARG A 108 -12.09 -2.79 -0.04
N ILE A 109 -12.16 -4.09 0.22
CA ILE A 109 -13.10 -5.02 -0.42
C ILE A 109 -14.20 -5.51 0.53
N GLY A 110 -14.01 -5.35 1.83
CA GLY A 110 -14.95 -5.84 2.84
C GLY A 110 -14.75 -5.21 4.20
N SER A 111 -15.61 -5.60 5.14
CA SER A 111 -15.54 -5.21 6.55
C SER A 111 -15.42 -6.46 7.40
N ILE A 112 -14.54 -6.43 8.39
CA ILE A 112 -14.38 -7.50 9.37
C ILE A 112 -15.32 -7.18 10.53
N LYS A 113 -16.20 -8.12 10.86
CA LYS A 113 -17.19 -7.95 11.93
C LYS A 113 -16.95 -8.94 13.06
N GLN A 114 -17.17 -8.50 14.28
CA GLN A 114 -17.23 -9.34 15.48
C GLN A 114 -18.57 -9.06 16.17
N GLY A 115 -19.52 -9.99 16.03
CA GLY A 115 -20.93 -9.71 16.31
C GLY A 115 -21.42 -8.55 15.44
N ASP A 116 -22.00 -7.53 16.09
CA ASP A 116 -22.53 -6.34 15.39
C ASP A 116 -21.48 -5.24 15.14
N LYS A 117 -20.26 -5.38 15.67
CA LYS A 117 -19.22 -4.33 15.56
C LYS A 117 -18.30 -4.58 14.36
N ILE A 118 -18.04 -3.54 13.58
CA ILE A 118 -17.00 -3.56 12.55
C ILE A 118 -15.65 -3.29 13.25
N VAL A 119 -14.77 -4.29 13.22
CA VAL A 119 -13.47 -4.27 13.92
C VAL A 119 -12.29 -4.06 12.96
N GLY A 120 -12.54 -4.05 11.65
CA GLY A 120 -11.50 -3.82 10.66
C GLY A 120 -11.98 -3.86 9.22
N ASN A 121 -11.02 -3.79 8.31
CA ASN A 121 -11.24 -3.80 6.87
C ASN A 121 -10.55 -4.98 6.23
N GLU A 122 -11.24 -5.63 5.30
CA GLU A 122 -10.58 -6.54 4.35
C GLU A 122 -10.06 -5.71 3.18
N VAL A 123 -8.76 -5.84 2.91
CA VAL A 123 -8.04 -5.03 1.93
C VAL A 123 -7.44 -5.91 0.86
N LYS A 124 -7.64 -5.50 -0.39
CA LYS A 124 -7.00 -6.07 -1.57
C LYS A 124 -5.97 -5.10 -2.10
N VAL A 125 -4.79 -5.63 -2.36
CA VAL A 125 -3.65 -4.89 -2.90
C VAL A 125 -3.25 -5.49 -4.24
N LYS A 126 -3.16 -4.67 -5.28
CA LYS A 126 -2.76 -5.09 -6.63
C LYS A 126 -1.50 -4.35 -7.08
N VAL A 127 -0.49 -5.09 -7.51
CA VAL A 127 0.74 -4.51 -8.07
C VAL A 127 0.49 -4.17 -9.54
N THR A 128 0.13 -2.91 -9.82
CA THR A 128 -0.24 -2.45 -11.18
C THR A 128 0.99 -2.12 -12.05
N LYS A 129 2.15 -1.95 -11.44
CA LYS A 129 3.44 -1.80 -12.12
C LYS A 129 4.54 -2.40 -11.27
N ASN A 130 5.46 -3.13 -11.87
CA ASN A 130 6.63 -3.67 -11.20
C ASN A 130 7.81 -3.72 -12.17
N LYS A 131 8.94 -3.09 -11.80
CA LYS A 131 10.19 -3.11 -12.58
C LYS A 131 11.21 -4.13 -12.07
N VAL A 132 10.97 -4.77 -10.93
CA VAL A 132 11.94 -5.67 -10.26
C VAL A 132 11.48 -7.13 -10.19
N ALA A 133 10.19 -7.38 -10.43
CA ALA A 133 9.60 -8.72 -10.48
C ALA A 133 8.34 -8.70 -11.37
N PRO A 134 7.73 -9.86 -11.66
CA PRO A 134 6.51 -9.92 -12.46
C PRO A 134 5.38 -9.03 -11.88
N PRO A 135 4.74 -8.17 -12.70
CA PRO A 135 3.62 -7.32 -12.27
C PRO A 135 2.28 -8.09 -12.18
N PHE A 136 1.23 -7.38 -11.78
CA PHE A 136 -0.18 -7.83 -11.74
C PHE A 136 -0.53 -8.93 -10.74
N ARG A 137 0.39 -9.23 -9.81
CA ARG A 137 0.07 -10.03 -8.63
C ARG A 137 -0.80 -9.24 -7.66
N GLU A 138 -1.58 -10.00 -6.90
CA GLU A 138 -2.51 -9.47 -5.91
C GLU A 138 -2.21 -10.09 -4.53
N ALA A 139 -2.40 -9.31 -3.48
CA ALA A 139 -2.36 -9.75 -2.10
C ALA A 139 -3.67 -9.35 -1.42
N ARG A 140 -4.12 -10.14 -0.45
CA ARG A 140 -5.29 -9.85 0.38
C ARG A 140 -4.88 -10.00 1.83
N PHE A 141 -5.30 -9.05 2.65
CA PHE A 141 -5.04 -9.08 4.07
C PHE A 141 -6.07 -8.26 4.82
N GLU A 142 -6.04 -8.43 6.12
CA GLU A 142 -6.94 -7.78 7.07
C GLU A 142 -6.21 -6.62 7.75
N ILE A 143 -6.84 -5.44 7.80
CA ILE A 143 -6.40 -4.32 8.64
C ILE A 143 -7.37 -4.22 9.82
N ILE A 144 -6.89 -4.53 11.02
CA ILE A 144 -7.65 -4.42 12.25
C ILE A 144 -7.45 -3.02 12.83
N TYR A 145 -8.54 -2.35 13.22
CA TYR A 145 -8.46 -1.01 13.78
C TYR A 145 -7.62 -0.99 15.06
N ALA A 146 -6.80 0.05 15.20
CA ALA A 146 -5.81 0.22 16.28
C ALA A 146 -4.72 -0.87 16.39
N LYS A 147 -4.70 -1.89 15.51
CA LYS A 147 -3.67 -2.94 15.48
C LYS A 147 -2.87 -2.97 14.17
N GLY A 148 -3.41 -2.42 13.09
CA GLY A 148 -2.77 -2.41 11.77
C GLY A 148 -2.97 -3.71 10.99
N VAL A 149 -2.01 -4.04 10.12
CA VAL A 149 -2.07 -5.25 9.28
C VAL A 149 -1.94 -6.51 10.14
N SER A 150 -2.89 -7.43 9.99
CA SER A 150 -2.95 -8.67 10.76
C SER A 150 -1.97 -9.72 10.22
N ARG A 151 -0.72 -9.71 10.73
CA ARG A 151 0.30 -10.73 10.38
C ARG A 151 -0.20 -12.15 10.64
N VAL A 152 -0.86 -12.37 11.77
CA VAL A 152 -1.40 -13.69 12.13
C VAL A 152 -2.50 -14.13 11.16
N GLY A 153 -3.37 -13.19 10.75
CA GLY A 153 -4.40 -13.48 9.74
C GLY A 153 -3.79 -13.92 8.41
N GLU A 154 -2.76 -13.22 7.94
CA GLU A 154 -2.04 -13.59 6.71
C GLU A 154 -1.38 -14.96 6.81
N VAL A 155 -0.76 -15.29 7.95
CA VAL A 155 -0.13 -16.59 8.17
C VAL A 155 -1.17 -17.72 8.10
N ILE A 156 -2.34 -17.55 8.72
CA ILE A 156 -3.42 -18.53 8.65
C ILE A 156 -3.88 -18.72 7.20
N ASP A 157 -4.10 -17.63 6.46
CA ASP A 157 -4.58 -17.71 5.07
C ASP A 157 -3.57 -18.38 4.15
N LEU A 158 -2.29 -18.04 4.27
CA LEU A 158 -1.22 -18.66 3.51
C LEU A 158 -1.06 -20.14 3.87
N ALA A 159 -1.13 -20.49 5.15
CA ALA A 159 -1.03 -21.87 5.61
C ALA A 159 -2.20 -22.73 5.14
N LEU A 160 -3.42 -22.18 5.12
CA LEU A 160 -4.60 -22.85 4.54
C LEU A 160 -4.43 -23.06 3.04
N ASN A 161 -4.00 -22.03 2.31
CA ASN A 161 -3.78 -22.10 0.87
C ASN A 161 -2.70 -23.12 0.48
N LYS A 162 -1.65 -23.27 1.31
CA LYS A 162 -0.60 -24.27 1.13
C LYS A 162 -0.94 -25.65 1.71
N GLY A 163 -2.09 -25.80 2.38
CA GLY A 163 -2.50 -27.06 3.01
C GLY A 163 -1.71 -27.46 4.27
N ILE A 164 -0.92 -26.54 4.84
CA ILE A 164 -0.17 -26.71 6.09
C ILE A 164 -1.16 -26.77 7.27
N ILE A 165 -2.09 -25.80 7.29
CA ILE A 165 -3.27 -25.84 8.17
C ILE A 165 -4.43 -26.41 7.35
N LYS A 166 -5.16 -27.37 7.93
CA LYS A 166 -6.36 -27.96 7.36
C LYS A 166 -7.58 -27.49 8.14
N LYS A 167 -8.68 -27.25 7.42
CA LYS A 167 -9.97 -26.88 7.99
C LYS A 167 -10.98 -28.00 7.77
N ASN A 168 -11.46 -28.61 8.85
CA ASN A 168 -12.50 -29.65 8.85
C ASN A 168 -13.75 -29.10 9.55
N GLY A 169 -14.72 -28.63 8.77
CA GLY A 169 -15.90 -27.93 9.30
C GLY A 169 -15.49 -26.63 10.00
N ALA A 170 -15.76 -26.52 11.30
CA ALA A 170 -15.35 -25.37 12.12
C ALA A 170 -13.94 -25.52 12.73
N TRP A 171 -13.32 -26.70 12.65
CA TRP A 171 -12.05 -27.00 13.31
C TRP A 171 -10.86 -26.77 12.38
N PHE A 172 -9.78 -26.22 12.94
CA PHE A 172 -8.49 -26.05 12.28
C PHE A 172 -7.45 -26.95 12.92
N SER A 173 -6.61 -27.59 12.11
CA SER A 173 -5.54 -28.48 12.55
C SER A 173 -4.28 -28.29 11.72
N MET A 174 -3.12 -28.58 12.32
CA MET A 174 -1.82 -28.64 11.64
C MET A 174 -1.25 -30.05 11.87
N GLY A 175 -1.16 -30.86 10.81
CA GLY A 175 -0.91 -32.29 10.97
C GLY A 175 -2.00 -32.94 11.84
N ASP A 176 -1.57 -33.62 12.91
CA ASP A 176 -2.45 -34.25 13.91
C ASP A 176 -2.85 -33.32 15.07
N GLU A 177 -2.24 -32.14 15.16
CA GLU A 177 -2.48 -31.18 16.24
C GLU A 177 -3.70 -30.31 15.96
N LYS A 178 -4.63 -30.21 16.91
CA LYS A 178 -5.81 -29.33 16.82
C LYS A 178 -5.45 -27.93 17.28
N LEU A 179 -5.58 -26.95 16.38
CA LEU A 179 -5.29 -25.54 16.67
C LEU A 179 -6.48 -24.82 17.32
N GLY A 180 -7.71 -25.23 17.00
CA GLY A 180 -8.91 -24.67 17.63
C GLY A 180 -10.15 -24.67 16.73
N GLN A 181 -11.27 -24.24 17.32
CA GLN A 181 -12.55 -24.11 16.63
C GLN A 181 -12.77 -22.65 16.21
N GLY A 182 -12.88 -22.41 14.92
CA GLY A 182 -13.07 -21.09 14.33
C GLY A 182 -11.79 -20.29 14.17
N ARG A 183 -11.81 -19.34 13.22
CA ARG A 183 -10.64 -18.53 12.85
C ARG A 183 -10.13 -17.67 14.01
N GLU A 184 -11.01 -17.12 14.83
CA GLU A 184 -10.60 -16.27 15.96
C GLU A 184 -9.87 -17.05 17.06
N ALA A 185 -10.27 -18.29 17.34
CA ALA A 185 -9.57 -19.12 18.32
C ALA A 185 -8.13 -19.43 17.85
N VAL A 186 -7.97 -19.77 16.56
CA VAL A 186 -6.64 -19.98 15.97
C VAL A 186 -5.82 -18.70 15.96
N ARG A 187 -6.46 -17.55 15.67
CA ARG A 187 -5.79 -16.24 15.71
C ARG A 187 -5.31 -15.92 17.13
N ALA A 188 -6.12 -16.18 18.16
CA ALA A 188 -5.72 -15.98 19.55
C ALA A 188 -4.52 -16.87 19.91
N LEU A 189 -4.59 -18.17 19.61
CA LEU A 189 -3.49 -19.11 19.82
C LEU A 189 -2.18 -18.65 19.17
N LEU A 190 -2.23 -18.30 17.89
CA LEU A 190 -1.04 -17.85 17.14
C LEU A 190 -0.56 -16.46 17.56
N SER A 191 -1.42 -15.62 18.14
CA SER A 191 -1.00 -14.33 18.69
C SER A 191 -0.24 -14.50 20.00
N GLU A 192 -0.52 -15.55 20.76
CA GLU A 192 0.15 -15.88 22.02
C GLU A 192 1.41 -16.75 21.83
N ASN A 193 1.51 -17.47 20.71
CA ASN A 193 2.62 -18.40 20.44
C ASN A 193 3.43 -18.00 19.19
N SER A 194 4.46 -17.18 19.40
CA SER A 194 5.37 -16.72 18.33
C SER A 194 6.16 -17.85 17.68
N ASP A 195 6.56 -18.87 18.45
CA ASP A 195 7.38 -19.98 17.95
C ASP A 195 6.61 -20.82 16.92
N LEU A 196 5.32 -21.05 17.19
CA LEU A 196 4.43 -21.73 16.25
C LEU A 196 4.22 -20.91 14.98
N VAL A 197 4.07 -19.58 15.09
CA VAL A 197 3.99 -18.69 13.92
C VAL A 197 5.24 -18.77 13.07
N ASP A 198 6.42 -18.72 13.66
CA ASP A 198 7.68 -18.77 12.92
C ASP A 198 7.92 -20.14 12.27
N LYS A 199 7.50 -21.23 12.93
CA LYS A 199 7.48 -22.58 12.33
C LYS A 199 6.59 -22.61 11.08
N ILE A 200 5.36 -22.12 11.17
CA ILE A 200 4.42 -22.08 10.03
C ILE A 200 4.99 -21.20 8.91
N ILE A 201 5.57 -20.03 9.23
CA ILE A 201 6.19 -19.15 8.24
C ILE A 201 7.35 -19.84 7.51
N LYS A 202 8.16 -20.62 8.22
CA LYS A 202 9.28 -21.37 7.62
C LYS A 202 8.77 -22.42 6.63
N GLU A 203 7.71 -23.14 6.98
CA GLU A 203 7.06 -24.09 6.07
C GLU A 203 6.39 -23.39 4.87
N ILE A 204 5.80 -22.20 5.07
CA ILE A 204 5.23 -21.41 3.98
C ILE A 204 6.30 -20.95 2.98
N LYS A 205 7.50 -20.58 3.46
CA LYS A 205 8.59 -20.09 2.60
C LYS A 205 9.37 -21.19 1.90
N SER A 206 9.25 -22.44 2.38
CA SER A 206 9.79 -23.63 1.71
C SER A 206 8.94 -23.98 0.49
#